data_AF-K2S5F8-F1
#
_entry.id   AF-K2S5F8-F1
#
_cell.length_a   1.000
_cell.length_b   1.000
_cell.length_c   1.000
_cell.angle_alpha   90.00
_cell.angle_beta   90.00
_cell.angle_gamma   90.00
#
_symmetry.space_group_name_H-M   'P 1'
#
loop_
_entity.id
_entity.type
_entity.pdbx_description
1 polymer ?
#
loop_
_entity_poly.entity_id
_entity_poly.type
_entity_poly.pdbx_seq_one_letter_code
_entity_poly.pdbx_strand_id
1 'polypeptide(L)'
;MDLLNPPTNYIGTALFLSYILVALVLTARALLHLHTLHFESLVHDTSPASAARFATLATAAFVIFATLSYNMVSFLAISYTSFCEARGLDLLPADLPDVFGQVGHWMLSSTLFADFARDLVVGGTAPSRAWAQTALVWSLGVSVFVGTEGKRRWTRGGWAGGKGAVVVALAQVLPVSFALVLWLMGDVDDSSSSTDHQTPSGIQEGKPDGKKPGEDAEDAVEVSPAVPAAAVAYLAALPFLAQAARESMMKLIGVVFLLRACLAVPYLASKPAPKGSTTSSTRDLTYGVIAAGGLVQLGLVWSKAVTNSSDWVEIVEGIWENPAVGAVAMDAVFGAFSAVVFVLVD
;
A
#
# COMPACT_ATOMS: atom_id res chain seq x y z
N MET A 1 -30.55 27.42 -2.32
CA MET A 1 -30.42 27.25 -3.78
C MET A 1 -29.02 26.73 -4.04
N ASP A 2 -28.92 25.42 -4.22
CA ASP A 2 -27.66 24.66 -4.24
C ASP A 2 -26.97 24.73 -5.61
N LEU A 3 -26.39 25.89 -5.93
CA LEU A 3 -25.49 26.03 -7.08
C LEU A 3 -24.16 25.27 -6.92
N LEU A 4 -23.95 24.60 -5.78
CA LEU A 4 -22.73 23.86 -5.45
C LEU A 4 -22.86 22.33 -5.53
N ASN A 5 -24.06 21.80 -5.77
CA ASN A 5 -24.28 20.39 -6.10
C ASN A 5 -24.77 20.30 -7.56
N PRO A 6 -23.86 20.29 -8.55
CA PRO A 6 -24.29 19.98 -9.92
C PRO A 6 -25.06 18.65 -9.91
N PRO A 7 -26.14 18.51 -10.69
CA PRO A 7 -26.98 17.31 -10.69
C PRO A 7 -26.22 16.04 -11.14
N THR A 8 -24.95 16.20 -11.55
CA THR A 8 -24.07 15.19 -12.11
C THR A 8 -22.65 15.38 -11.58
N ASN A 9 -22.10 14.30 -11.01
CA ASN A 9 -20.78 14.24 -10.38
C ASN A 9 -19.69 13.80 -11.38
N TYR A 10 -19.57 14.48 -12.51
CA TYR A 10 -18.64 14.08 -13.57
C TYR A 10 -17.19 13.94 -13.10
N ILE A 11 -16.73 14.86 -12.23
CA ILE A 11 -15.36 14.85 -11.72
C ILE A 11 -15.12 13.64 -10.83
N GLY A 12 -16.04 13.36 -9.89
CA GLY A 12 -15.93 12.19 -9.01
C GLY A 12 -15.95 10.88 -9.80
N THR A 13 -16.87 10.75 -10.76
CA THR A 13 -16.96 9.58 -11.63
C THR A 13 -15.69 9.39 -12.47
N ALA A 14 -15.17 10.47 -13.08
CA ALA A 14 -13.97 10.42 -13.89
C ALA A 14 -12.75 10.00 -13.06
N LEU A 15 -12.58 10.58 -11.87
CA LEU A 15 -11.53 10.16 -10.93
C LEU A 15 -11.67 8.68 -10.56
N PHE A 16 -12.90 8.21 -10.33
CA PHE A 16 -13.15 6.84 -9.84
C PHE A 16 -12.80 5.81 -10.91
N LEU A 17 -13.29 6.03 -12.12
CA LEU A 17 -12.99 5.18 -13.28
C LEU A 17 -11.50 5.25 -13.64
N SER A 18 -10.89 6.44 -13.58
CA SER A 18 -9.44 6.57 -13.84
C SER A 18 -8.62 5.79 -12.83
N TYR A 19 -9.01 5.79 -11.55
CA TYR A 19 -8.33 5.05 -10.49
C TYR A 19 -8.41 3.54 -10.72
N ILE A 20 -9.61 3.02 -11.04
CA ILE A 20 -9.81 1.60 -11.37
C ILE A 20 -8.97 1.23 -12.60
N LEU A 21 -9.02 2.03 -13.66
CA LEU A 21 -8.28 1.74 -14.89
C LEU A 21 -6.77 1.69 -14.63
N VAL A 22 -6.23 2.69 -13.90
CA VAL A 22 -4.82 2.72 -13.52
C VAL A 22 -4.46 1.50 -12.65
N ALA A 23 -5.31 1.16 -11.66
CA ALA A 23 -5.10 -0.01 -10.81
C ALA A 23 -5.02 -1.30 -11.63
N LEU A 24 -5.94 -1.51 -12.57
CA LEU A 24 -5.98 -2.69 -13.44
C LEU A 24 -4.75 -2.77 -14.35
N VAL A 25 -4.38 -1.66 -15.00
CA VAL A 25 -3.21 -1.63 -15.89
C VAL A 25 -1.92 -1.92 -15.12
N LEU A 26 -1.74 -1.30 -13.96
CA LEU A 26 -0.54 -1.51 -13.14
C LEU A 26 -0.51 -2.93 -12.55
N THR A 27 -1.64 -3.47 -12.11
CA THR A 27 -1.73 -4.84 -11.59
C THR A 27 -1.43 -5.85 -12.70
N ALA A 28 -2.04 -5.71 -13.88
CA ALA A 28 -1.77 -6.57 -15.02
C ALA A 28 -0.28 -6.53 -15.40
N ARG A 29 0.33 -5.34 -15.41
CA ARG A 29 1.77 -5.18 -15.67
C ARG A 29 2.62 -5.86 -14.61
N ALA A 30 2.28 -5.75 -13.33
CA ALA A 30 2.99 -6.42 -12.25
C ALA A 30 2.86 -7.94 -12.33
N LEU A 31 1.67 -8.47 -12.63
CA LEU A 31 1.45 -9.90 -12.81
C LEU A 31 2.20 -10.47 -14.02
N LEU A 32 2.15 -9.77 -15.16
CA LEU A 32 2.94 -10.15 -16.34
C LEU A 32 4.43 -10.16 -16.01
N HIS A 33 4.90 -9.19 -15.23
CA HIS A 33 6.29 -9.15 -14.80
C HIS A 33 6.65 -10.33 -13.88
N LEU A 34 5.84 -10.60 -12.86
CA LEU A 34 6.05 -11.75 -11.99
C LEU A 34 6.02 -13.07 -12.75
N HIS A 35 5.14 -13.19 -13.75
CA HIS A 35 5.09 -14.35 -14.63
C HIS A 35 6.39 -14.52 -15.42
N THR A 36 6.95 -13.43 -15.97
CA THR A 36 8.25 -13.48 -16.65
C THR A 36 9.38 -13.90 -15.72
N LEU A 37 9.43 -13.35 -14.51
CA LEU A 37 10.44 -13.71 -13.51
C LEU A 37 10.33 -15.18 -13.09
N HIS A 38 9.12 -15.65 -12.81
CA HIS A 38 8.88 -17.05 -12.46
C HIS A 38 9.26 -18.02 -13.59
N PHE A 39 8.98 -17.64 -14.84
CA PHE A 39 9.37 -18.45 -15.99
C PHE A 39 10.89 -18.50 -16.15
N GLU A 40 11.58 -17.37 -15.99
CA GLU A 40 13.05 -17.31 -16.00
C GLU A 40 13.65 -18.13 -14.86
N SER A 41 13.06 -18.08 -13.66
CA SER A 41 13.51 -18.84 -12.50
C SER A 41 13.39 -20.36 -12.70
N LEU A 42 12.32 -20.81 -13.36
CA LEU A 42 12.12 -22.23 -13.71
C LEU A 42 13.15 -22.73 -14.73
N VAL A 43 13.65 -21.85 -15.60
CA VAL A 43 14.69 -22.19 -16.59
C VAL A 43 16.07 -22.26 -15.94
N HIS A 44 16.31 -21.51 -14.87
CA HIS A 44 17.63 -21.33 -14.24
C HIS A 44 17.90 -22.17 -12.98
N ASP A 45 17.28 -23.34 -12.80
CA ASP A 45 17.52 -24.25 -11.66
C ASP A 45 17.50 -23.52 -10.29
N THR A 46 16.42 -22.78 -10.03
CA THR A 46 16.25 -22.09 -8.74
C THR A 46 16.23 -23.09 -7.58
N SER A 47 16.86 -22.71 -6.45
CA SER A 47 16.82 -23.53 -5.24
C SER A 47 15.37 -23.76 -4.76
N PRO A 48 15.04 -24.95 -4.24
CA PRO A 48 13.68 -25.26 -3.78
C PRO A 48 13.20 -24.31 -2.66
N ALA A 49 14.13 -23.77 -1.87
CA ALA A 49 13.83 -22.78 -0.84
C ALA A 49 13.38 -21.43 -1.44
N SER A 50 14.01 -20.96 -2.53
CA SER A 50 13.60 -19.73 -3.22
C SER A 50 12.22 -19.88 -3.87
N ALA A 51 11.99 -21.01 -4.54
CA ALA A 51 10.69 -21.32 -5.14
C ALA A 51 9.56 -21.38 -4.09
N ALA A 52 9.81 -21.99 -2.93
CA ALA A 52 8.84 -22.02 -1.83
C ALA A 52 8.54 -20.63 -1.26
N ARG A 53 9.57 -19.77 -1.11
CA ARG A 53 9.40 -18.36 -0.68
C ARG A 53 8.57 -17.56 -1.67
N PHE A 54 8.91 -17.65 -2.96
CA PHE A 54 8.15 -17.01 -4.03
C PHE A 54 6.68 -17.45 -4.04
N ALA A 55 6.42 -18.77 -3.97
CA ALA A 55 5.06 -19.32 -3.92
C ALA A 55 4.27 -18.85 -2.68
N THR A 56 4.94 -18.74 -1.53
CA THR A 56 4.32 -18.23 -0.30
C THR A 56 3.92 -16.76 -0.45
N LEU A 57 4.83 -15.93 -0.96
CA LEU A 57 4.54 -14.52 -1.25
C LEU A 57 3.43 -14.39 -2.30
N ALA A 58 3.42 -15.24 -3.34
CA ALA A 58 2.41 -15.22 -4.40
C ALA A 58 1.03 -15.53 -3.86
N THR A 59 0.94 -16.52 -3.00
CA THR A 59 -0.29 -16.87 -2.30
C THR A 59 -0.76 -15.72 -1.41
N ALA A 60 0.16 -15.10 -0.65
CA ALA A 60 -0.17 -13.94 0.18
C ALA A 60 -0.69 -12.76 -0.66
N ALA A 61 -0.01 -12.42 -1.76
CA ALA A 61 -0.44 -11.36 -2.68
C ALA A 61 -1.83 -11.64 -3.26
N PHE A 62 -2.10 -12.89 -3.66
CA PHE A 62 -3.40 -13.30 -4.17
C PHE A 62 -4.50 -13.16 -3.11
N VAL A 63 -4.27 -13.64 -1.89
CA VAL A 63 -5.23 -13.52 -0.78
C VAL A 63 -5.51 -12.05 -0.45
N ILE A 64 -4.48 -11.22 -0.37
CA ILE A 64 -4.59 -9.78 -0.15
C ILE A 64 -5.45 -9.16 -1.27
N PHE A 65 -5.08 -9.37 -2.53
CA PHE A 65 -5.80 -8.82 -3.67
C PHE A 65 -7.26 -9.27 -3.73
N ALA A 66 -7.53 -10.56 -3.51
CA ALA A 66 -8.89 -11.12 -3.51
C ALA A 66 -9.74 -10.52 -2.39
N THR A 67 -9.17 -10.37 -1.19
CA THR A 67 -9.86 -9.78 -0.02
C THR A 67 -10.22 -8.33 -0.27
N LEU A 68 -9.29 -7.56 -0.83
CA LEU A 68 -9.50 -6.15 -1.17
C LEU A 68 -10.55 -5.98 -2.27
N SER A 69 -10.47 -6.82 -3.30
CA SER A 69 -11.44 -6.82 -4.41
C SER A 69 -12.83 -7.16 -3.90
N TYR A 70 -12.96 -8.17 -3.02
CA TYR A 70 -14.23 -8.54 -2.41
C TYR A 70 -14.86 -7.38 -1.64
N ASN A 71 -14.10 -6.72 -0.75
CA ASN A 71 -14.62 -5.61 0.05
C ASN A 71 -15.03 -4.41 -0.81
N MET A 72 -14.23 -4.09 -1.84
CA MET A 72 -14.55 -3.00 -2.77
C MET A 72 -15.79 -3.32 -3.60
N VAL A 73 -15.90 -4.53 -4.16
CA VAL A 73 -17.10 -4.95 -4.92
C VAL A 73 -18.34 -4.97 -4.01
N SER A 74 -18.20 -5.43 -2.77
CA SER A 74 -19.29 -5.42 -1.78
C SER A 74 -19.78 -4.00 -1.51
N PHE A 75 -18.87 -3.05 -1.30
CA PHE A 75 -19.21 -1.63 -1.15
C PHE A 75 -19.95 -1.08 -2.38
N LEU A 76 -19.46 -1.37 -3.59
CA LEU A 76 -20.10 -0.92 -4.83
C LEU A 76 -21.50 -1.53 -5.00
N ALA A 77 -21.66 -2.82 -4.67
CA ALA A 77 -22.93 -3.51 -4.73
C ALA A 77 -23.95 -2.87 -3.78
N ILE A 78 -23.56 -2.62 -2.51
CA ILE A 78 -24.43 -1.96 -1.52
C ILE A 78 -24.80 -0.54 -1.97
N SER A 79 -23.84 0.23 -2.48
CA SER A 79 -24.11 1.57 -2.99
C SER A 79 -25.09 1.55 -4.17
N TYR A 80 -24.95 0.59 -5.08
CA TYR A 80 -25.83 0.43 -6.23
C TYR A 80 -27.23 -0.03 -5.80
N THR A 81 -27.35 -1.00 -4.89
CA THR A 81 -28.65 -1.48 -4.40
C THR A 81 -29.43 -0.36 -3.73
N SER A 82 -28.78 0.43 -2.86
CA SER A 82 -29.41 1.59 -2.22
C SER A 82 -29.86 2.64 -3.23
N PHE A 83 -29.10 2.85 -4.31
CA PHE A 83 -29.51 3.74 -5.39
C PHE A 83 -30.76 3.25 -6.13
N CYS A 84 -30.83 1.96 -6.43
CA CYS A 84 -31.98 1.35 -7.09
C CYS A 84 -33.23 1.43 -6.21
N GLU A 85 -33.11 1.06 -4.94
CA GLU A 85 -34.20 1.12 -3.94
C GLU A 85 -34.76 2.54 -3.80
N ALA A 86 -33.89 3.54 -3.68
CA ALA A 86 -34.29 4.93 -3.55
C ALA A 86 -35.06 5.47 -4.77
N ARG A 87 -34.94 4.81 -5.93
CA ARG A 87 -35.61 5.18 -7.19
C ARG A 87 -36.68 4.19 -7.63
N GLY A 88 -36.94 3.14 -6.86
CA GLY A 88 -37.87 2.06 -7.24
C GLY A 88 -37.47 1.36 -8.55
N LEU A 89 -36.17 1.23 -8.81
CA LEU A 89 -35.63 0.55 -9.99
C LEU A 89 -35.35 -0.93 -9.67
N ASP A 90 -35.51 -1.79 -10.67
CA ASP A 90 -35.08 -3.19 -10.57
C ASP A 90 -33.55 -3.27 -10.44
N LEU A 91 -33.05 -4.22 -9.63
CA LEU A 91 -31.61 -4.43 -9.45
C LEU A 91 -30.93 -4.94 -10.73
N LEU A 92 -31.62 -5.81 -11.46
CA LEU A 92 -31.20 -6.33 -12.74
C LEU A 92 -32.36 -6.20 -13.75
N PRO A 93 -32.38 -5.12 -14.55
CA PRO A 93 -33.26 -5.01 -15.71
C PRO A 93 -33.13 -6.24 -16.63
N ALA A 94 -34.22 -6.57 -17.33
CA ALA A 94 -34.23 -7.69 -18.27
C ALA A 94 -33.32 -7.46 -19.49
N ASP A 95 -33.12 -6.19 -19.87
CA ASP A 95 -32.34 -5.80 -21.04
C ASP A 95 -30.97 -5.24 -20.66
N LEU A 96 -29.90 -5.81 -21.23
CA LEU A 96 -28.51 -5.38 -20.97
C LEU A 96 -28.25 -3.88 -21.21
N PRO A 97 -28.77 -3.23 -22.28
CA PRO A 97 -28.61 -1.79 -22.48
C PRO A 97 -29.13 -0.95 -21.31
N ASP A 98 -30.23 -1.38 -20.69
CA ASP A 98 -30.84 -0.68 -19.56
C ASP A 98 -29.96 -0.82 -18.31
N VAL A 99 -29.30 -1.97 -18.12
CA VAL A 99 -28.31 -2.16 -17.05
C VAL A 99 -27.17 -1.15 -17.19
N PHE A 100 -26.58 -1.02 -18.39
CA PHE A 100 -25.49 -0.06 -18.60
C PHE A 100 -25.94 1.39 -18.43
N GLY A 101 -27.15 1.73 -18.88
CA GLY A 101 -27.76 3.04 -18.64
C GLY A 101 -27.95 3.33 -17.15
N GLN A 102 -28.47 2.37 -16.40
CA GLN A 102 -28.70 2.47 -14.96
C GLN A 102 -27.39 2.59 -14.17
N VAL A 103 -26.38 1.79 -14.50
CA VAL A 103 -25.04 1.88 -13.90
C VAL A 103 -24.38 3.22 -14.24
N GLY A 104 -24.49 3.69 -15.49
CA GLY A 104 -24.01 5.02 -15.90
C GLY A 104 -24.64 6.14 -15.08
N HIS A 105 -25.96 6.09 -14.92
CA HIS A 105 -26.70 7.08 -14.13
C HIS A 105 -26.37 7.00 -12.64
N TRP A 106 -26.24 5.79 -12.08
CA TRP A 106 -25.76 5.58 -10.72
C TRP A 106 -24.38 6.19 -10.51
N MET A 107 -23.43 5.93 -11.40
CA MET A 107 -22.07 6.49 -11.28
C MET A 107 -22.06 8.02 -11.34
N LEU A 108 -22.91 8.64 -12.17
CA LEU A 108 -22.99 10.09 -12.32
C LEU A 108 -23.78 10.79 -11.21
N SER A 109 -24.71 10.08 -10.56
CA SER A 109 -25.55 10.65 -9.51
C SER A 109 -25.08 10.30 -8.09
N SER A 110 -24.26 9.26 -7.94
CA SER A 110 -23.69 8.88 -6.66
C SER A 110 -22.47 9.73 -6.29
N THR A 111 -22.32 9.96 -5.00
CA THR A 111 -21.13 10.56 -4.40
C THR A 111 -20.16 9.48 -3.91
N LEU A 112 -19.98 8.43 -4.70
CA LEU A 112 -19.36 7.16 -4.30
C LEU A 112 -18.04 7.31 -3.54
N PHE A 113 -17.13 8.16 -4.01
CA PHE A 113 -15.88 8.46 -3.29
C PHE A 113 -16.09 9.17 -1.96
N ALA A 114 -17.01 10.14 -1.93
CA ALA A 114 -17.29 10.89 -0.72
C ALA A 114 -18.00 9.98 0.30
N ASP A 115 -18.88 9.08 -0.16
CA ASP A 115 -19.60 8.14 0.68
C ASP A 115 -18.64 7.07 1.21
N PHE A 116 -17.78 6.49 0.37
CA PHE A 116 -16.72 5.58 0.80
C PHE A 116 -15.82 6.22 1.86
N ALA A 117 -15.33 7.42 1.60
CA ALA A 117 -14.45 8.13 2.52
C ALA A 117 -15.18 8.55 3.80
N ARG A 118 -16.44 9.00 3.70
CA ARG A 118 -17.26 9.34 4.86
C ARG A 118 -17.53 8.12 5.72
N ASP A 119 -17.83 6.98 5.12
CA ASP A 119 -18.02 5.71 5.83
C ASP A 119 -16.74 5.28 6.55
N LEU A 120 -15.60 5.45 5.89
CA LEU A 120 -14.28 5.16 6.45
C LEU A 120 -13.92 6.04 7.67
N VAL A 121 -14.29 7.33 7.68
CA VAL A 121 -13.79 8.30 8.68
C VAL A 121 -14.83 8.86 9.63
N VAL A 122 -16.11 8.86 9.24
CA VAL A 122 -17.24 9.41 10.01
C VAL A 122 -18.27 8.33 10.35
N GLY A 123 -18.68 7.54 9.36
CA GLY A 123 -19.84 6.65 9.42
C GLY A 123 -19.65 5.39 10.26
N GLY A 124 -18.41 4.89 10.39
CA GLY A 124 -18.12 3.72 11.22
C GLY A 124 -18.22 3.96 12.72
N THR A 125 -18.31 2.87 13.48
CA THR A 125 -18.20 2.86 14.95
C THR A 125 -16.84 3.37 15.43
N ALA A 126 -16.68 3.57 16.74
CA ALA A 126 -15.39 3.95 17.30
C ALA A 126 -14.26 2.94 16.98
N PRO A 127 -14.49 1.61 17.08
CA PRO A 127 -13.58 0.58 16.57
C PRO A 127 -13.25 0.69 15.09
N SER A 128 -14.27 0.79 14.24
CA SER A 128 -14.12 0.93 12.78
C SER A 128 -13.17 2.08 12.40
N ARG A 129 -13.37 3.24 13.03
CA ARG A 129 -12.52 4.42 12.77
C ARG A 129 -11.08 4.23 13.26
N ALA A 130 -10.87 3.51 14.36
CA ALA A 130 -9.53 3.20 14.85
C ALA A 130 -8.78 2.29 13.87
N TRP A 131 -9.46 1.29 13.28
CA TRP A 131 -8.88 0.45 12.23
C TRP A 131 -8.53 1.25 10.98
N ALA A 132 -9.43 2.10 10.51
CA ALA A 132 -9.18 2.97 9.37
C ALA A 132 -7.95 3.87 9.60
N GLN A 133 -7.85 4.50 10.78
CA GLN A 133 -6.67 5.31 11.14
C GLN A 133 -5.40 4.47 11.25
N THR A 134 -5.48 3.27 11.83
CA THR A 134 -4.35 2.35 11.96
C THR A 134 -3.80 1.97 10.60
N ALA A 135 -4.67 1.64 9.65
CA ALA A 135 -4.29 1.34 8.29
C ALA A 135 -3.65 2.51 7.55
N LEU A 136 -4.15 3.74 7.78
CA LEU A 136 -3.55 4.94 7.20
C LEU A 136 -2.15 5.21 7.77
N VAL A 137 -1.94 5.02 9.07
CA VAL A 137 -0.61 5.14 9.70
C VAL A 137 0.32 4.02 9.22
N TRP A 138 -0.20 2.80 9.12
CA TRP A 138 0.53 1.66 8.58
C TRP A 138 1.00 1.92 7.14
N SER A 139 0.13 2.46 6.30
CA SER A 139 0.45 2.84 4.92
C SER A 139 1.62 3.84 4.86
N LEU A 140 1.68 4.80 5.78
CA LEU A 140 2.81 5.71 5.92
C LEU A 140 4.09 4.96 6.31
N GLY A 141 4.03 4.10 7.33
CA GLY A 141 5.17 3.32 7.79
C GLY A 141 5.79 2.47 6.67
N VAL A 142 4.95 1.75 5.93
CA VAL A 142 5.39 0.96 4.79
C VAL A 142 5.91 1.84 3.65
N SER A 143 5.28 2.99 3.38
CA SER A 143 5.78 3.91 2.34
C SER A 143 7.18 4.44 2.67
N VAL A 144 7.44 4.78 3.94
CA VAL A 144 8.77 5.17 4.42
C VAL A 144 9.75 4.01 4.31
N PHE A 145 9.35 2.81 4.75
CA PHE A 145 10.18 1.61 4.67
C PHE A 145 10.56 1.28 3.23
N VAL A 146 9.59 1.10 2.32
CA VAL A 146 9.87 0.77 0.91
C VAL A 146 10.59 1.93 0.21
N GLY A 147 10.28 3.19 0.53
CA GLY A 147 10.96 4.34 -0.06
C GLY A 147 12.45 4.42 0.30
N THR A 148 12.82 4.01 1.51
CA THR A 148 14.20 4.04 2.00
C THR A 148 14.96 2.75 1.69
N GLU A 149 14.43 1.60 2.09
CA GLU A 149 15.05 0.28 1.91
C GLU A 149 14.93 -0.21 0.47
N GLY A 150 13.77 0.00 -0.16
CA GLY A 150 13.57 -0.36 -1.56
C GLY A 150 14.58 0.33 -2.46
N LYS A 151 14.90 1.61 -2.21
CA LYS A 151 15.90 2.33 -2.99
C LYS A 151 17.31 1.78 -2.82
N ARG A 152 17.68 1.34 -1.61
CA ARG A 152 18.95 0.66 -1.32
C ARG A 152 19.11 -0.61 -2.15
N ARG A 153 18.05 -1.42 -2.22
CA ARG A 153 18.05 -2.69 -2.94
C ARG A 153 17.92 -2.48 -4.47
N TRP A 154 17.13 -1.50 -4.93
CA TRP A 154 16.95 -1.16 -6.36
C TRP A 154 18.24 -0.73 -7.05
N THR A 155 19.15 -0.07 -6.33
CA THR A 155 20.44 0.34 -6.90
C THR A 155 21.40 -0.84 -7.14
N ARG A 156 21.18 -2.00 -6.48
CA ARG A 156 22.02 -3.19 -6.66
C ARG A 156 21.50 -4.14 -7.75
N GLY A 157 20.19 -4.37 -7.82
CA GLY A 157 19.58 -5.41 -8.68
C GLY A 157 19.16 -4.98 -10.10
N GLY A 158 19.57 -3.81 -10.61
CA GLY A 158 19.14 -3.37 -11.95
C GLY A 158 17.66 -2.93 -12.05
N TRP A 159 16.93 -2.91 -10.92
CA TRP A 159 15.58 -2.36 -10.80
C TRP A 159 15.48 -0.84 -11.01
N ALA A 160 16.63 -0.18 -11.23
CA ALA A 160 16.74 1.22 -11.68
C ALA A 160 16.01 1.51 -13.02
N GLY A 161 15.62 0.50 -13.79
CA GLY A 161 14.92 0.62 -15.08
C GLY A 161 13.40 0.69 -15.02
N GLY A 162 12.81 1.54 -14.17
CA GLY A 162 11.36 1.80 -14.15
C GLY A 162 10.47 0.75 -13.46
N LYS A 163 11.01 -0.43 -13.10
CA LYS A 163 10.29 -1.47 -12.33
C LYS A 163 9.90 -0.99 -10.93
N GLY A 164 10.83 -0.34 -10.22
CA GLY A 164 10.54 0.30 -8.93
C GLY A 164 9.44 1.35 -9.03
N ALA A 165 9.38 2.11 -10.14
CA ALA A 165 8.34 3.10 -10.36
C ALA A 165 6.94 2.48 -10.49
N VAL A 166 6.82 1.25 -11.00
CA VAL A 166 5.54 0.52 -11.06
C VAL A 166 5.07 0.17 -9.65
N VAL A 167 5.96 -0.33 -8.78
CA VAL A 167 5.61 -0.63 -7.38
C VAL A 167 5.27 0.64 -6.60
N VAL A 168 5.99 1.73 -6.83
CA VAL A 168 5.65 3.03 -6.24
C VAL A 168 4.29 3.51 -6.71
N ALA A 169 4.01 3.44 -8.01
CA ALA A 169 2.71 3.81 -8.57
C ALA A 169 1.59 2.91 -8.02
N LEU A 170 1.85 1.61 -7.86
CA LEU A 170 0.93 0.67 -7.22
C LEU A 170 0.70 1.02 -5.76
N ALA A 171 1.70 1.42 -4.99
CA ALA A 171 1.52 1.85 -3.59
C ALA A 171 0.64 3.11 -3.46
N GLN A 172 0.52 3.92 -4.52
CA GLN A 172 -0.37 5.09 -4.54
C GLN A 172 -1.82 4.76 -4.90
N VAL A 173 -2.06 3.62 -5.55
CA VAL A 173 -3.37 3.25 -6.14
C VAL A 173 -3.95 1.97 -5.52
N LEU A 174 -3.12 1.08 -5.01
CA LEU A 174 -3.53 -0.13 -4.34
C LEU A 174 -3.17 -0.07 -2.87
N PRO A 175 -3.77 -0.97 -2.08
CA PRO A 175 -3.42 -1.11 -0.67
C PRO A 175 -1.94 -1.46 -0.52
N VAL A 176 -1.32 -0.88 0.51
CA VAL A 176 0.14 -0.77 0.58
C VAL A 176 0.78 -2.12 0.90
N SER A 177 0.07 -3.02 1.58
CA SER A 177 0.54 -4.38 1.83
C SER A 177 0.73 -5.19 0.55
N PHE A 178 -0.15 -5.01 -0.44
CA PHE A 178 0.00 -5.67 -1.74
C PHE A 178 1.27 -5.20 -2.45
N ALA A 179 1.51 -3.88 -2.49
CA ALA A 179 2.72 -3.32 -3.07
C ALA A 179 3.98 -3.81 -2.35
N LEU A 180 3.95 -3.94 -1.02
CA LEU A 180 5.04 -4.50 -0.22
C LEU A 180 5.32 -5.96 -0.58
N VAL A 181 4.30 -6.80 -0.68
CA VAL A 181 4.47 -8.22 -1.03
C VAL A 181 5.02 -8.37 -2.46
N LEU A 182 4.54 -7.57 -3.42
CA LEU A 182 5.10 -7.55 -4.78
C LEU A 182 6.57 -7.12 -4.79
N TRP A 183 6.94 -6.16 -3.94
CA TRP A 183 8.33 -5.74 -3.77
C TRP A 183 9.20 -6.88 -3.22
N LEU A 184 8.73 -7.58 -2.17
CA LEU A 184 9.44 -8.71 -1.57
C LEU A 184 9.66 -9.86 -2.56
N MET A 185 8.71 -10.12 -3.45
CA MET A 185 8.89 -11.14 -4.50
C MET A 185 10.04 -10.82 -5.44
N GLY A 186 10.17 -9.55 -5.85
CA GLY A 186 11.25 -9.12 -6.73
C GLY A 186 12.62 -9.31 -6.08
N ASP A 187 12.70 -9.11 -4.77
CA ASP A 187 13.93 -9.27 -3.99
C ASP A 187 14.39 -10.74 -3.89
N VAL A 188 13.45 -11.67 -3.72
CA VAL A 188 13.74 -13.11 -3.69
C VAL A 188 14.41 -13.57 -5.00
N ASP A 189 13.93 -13.06 -6.14
CA ASP A 189 14.44 -13.46 -7.45
C ASP A 189 15.86 -12.91 -7.71
N ASP A 190 16.09 -11.62 -7.42
CA ASP A 190 17.40 -10.98 -7.59
C ASP A 190 18.51 -11.71 -6.78
N SER A 191 18.19 -12.15 -5.55
CA SER A 191 19.15 -12.85 -4.67
C SER A 191 19.66 -14.18 -5.25
N SER A 192 18.85 -14.84 -6.07
CA SER A 192 19.21 -16.13 -6.69
C SER A 192 20.23 -15.96 -7.82
N SER A 193 20.15 -14.86 -8.57
CA SER A 193 21.00 -14.58 -9.74
C SER A 193 22.45 -14.21 -9.38
N SER A 194 22.69 -13.64 -8.20
CA SER A 194 24.02 -13.13 -7.81
C SER A 194 25.03 -14.19 -7.39
N THR A 195 24.61 -15.45 -7.19
CA THR A 195 25.47 -16.49 -6.61
C THR A 195 26.37 -17.19 -7.65
N ASP A 196 26.05 -17.11 -8.95
CA ASP A 196 26.70 -17.95 -9.99
C ASP A 196 27.89 -17.32 -10.72
N HIS A 197 28.29 -16.08 -10.40
CA HIS A 197 29.44 -15.42 -11.06
C HIS A 197 30.75 -15.42 -10.27
N GLN A 198 30.86 -16.16 -9.17
CA GLN A 198 32.18 -16.55 -8.66
C GLN A 198 32.72 -17.72 -9.50
N THR A 199 33.16 -17.41 -10.72
CA THR A 199 34.02 -18.32 -11.49
C THR A 199 35.24 -18.65 -10.62
N PRO A 200 35.53 -19.92 -10.31
CA PRO A 200 36.76 -20.31 -9.66
C PRO A 200 37.89 -20.04 -10.66
N SER A 201 38.41 -18.81 -10.64
CA SER A 201 39.62 -18.46 -11.37
C SER A 201 40.71 -19.36 -10.82
N GLY A 202 41.21 -20.23 -11.70
CA GLY A 202 42.26 -21.18 -11.41
C GLY A 202 43.41 -20.52 -10.67
N ILE A 203 43.89 -21.24 -9.66
CA ILE A 203 45.22 -21.22 -9.06
C ILE A 203 46.13 -20.14 -9.68
N GLN A 204 46.03 -18.91 -9.18
CA GLN A 204 47.13 -17.95 -9.27
C GLN A 204 47.89 -18.02 -7.94
N GLU A 205 48.86 -18.93 -7.93
CA GLU A 205 49.95 -18.91 -6.96
C GLU A 205 50.80 -17.65 -7.18
N GLY A 206 50.88 -16.81 -6.14
CA GLY A 206 51.97 -15.86 -5.99
C GLY A 206 51.55 -14.39 -5.91
N LYS A 207 51.40 -13.89 -4.68
CA LYS A 207 52.17 -12.79 -4.07
C LYS A 207 51.37 -12.17 -2.91
N PRO A 208 51.93 -12.10 -1.68
CA PRO A 208 51.25 -11.50 -0.54
C PRO A 208 51.42 -9.98 -0.60
N ASP A 209 50.72 -9.31 -1.52
CA ASP A 209 50.56 -7.86 -1.46
C ASP A 209 49.39 -7.54 -0.53
N GLY A 210 49.69 -6.79 0.54
CA GLY A 210 48.78 -6.43 1.63
C GLY A 210 47.56 -5.64 1.17
N LYS A 211 46.58 -6.35 0.62
CA LYS A 211 45.25 -5.84 0.34
C LYS A 211 44.56 -5.69 1.69
N LYS A 212 44.50 -4.45 2.20
CA LYS A 212 43.65 -4.11 3.35
C LYS A 212 42.27 -4.72 3.09
N PRO A 213 41.66 -5.40 4.07
CA PRO A 213 40.29 -5.87 3.93
C PRO A 213 39.45 -4.64 3.59
N GLY A 214 39.03 -4.56 2.33
CA GLY A 214 38.07 -3.58 1.89
C GLY A 214 36.80 -3.97 2.60
N GLU A 215 36.47 -3.21 3.64
CA GLU A 215 35.12 -3.15 4.17
C GLU A 215 34.18 -3.07 2.97
N ASP A 216 33.33 -4.09 2.82
CA ASP A 216 32.13 -4.01 2.03
C ASP A 216 31.27 -2.90 2.64
N ALA A 217 31.60 -1.66 2.27
CA ALA A 217 30.92 -0.48 2.76
C ALA A 217 29.48 -0.60 2.29
N GLU A 218 28.60 -1.02 3.20
CA GLU A 218 27.17 -1.11 2.93
C GLU A 218 26.73 0.21 2.29
N ASP A 219 26.20 0.14 1.06
CA ASP A 219 25.61 1.28 0.37
C ASP A 219 24.52 1.87 1.27
N ALA A 220 24.86 2.97 1.93
CA ALA A 220 23.94 3.66 2.77
C ALA A 220 22.93 4.46 1.93
N VAL A 221 21.80 4.79 2.54
CA VAL A 221 20.81 5.70 1.97
C VAL A 221 20.74 6.94 2.86
N GLU A 222 20.93 8.10 2.26
CA GLU A 222 20.76 9.37 2.96
C GLU A 222 19.26 9.71 2.98
N VAL A 223 18.69 9.80 4.18
CA VAL A 223 17.29 10.22 4.30
C VAL A 223 17.22 11.73 4.16
N SER A 224 16.55 12.18 3.11
CA SER A 224 16.22 13.60 2.96
C SER A 224 15.34 14.06 4.13
N PRO A 225 15.57 15.27 4.69
CA PRO A 225 14.70 15.85 5.72
C PRO A 225 13.25 16.06 5.23
N ALA A 226 13.00 15.98 3.92
CA ALA A 226 11.65 15.96 3.37
C ALA A 226 10.82 14.75 3.84
N VAL A 227 11.45 13.60 4.11
CA VAL A 227 10.76 12.38 4.56
C VAL A 227 10.12 12.56 5.94
N PRO A 228 10.85 12.94 7.01
CA PRO A 228 10.22 13.20 8.31
C PRO A 228 9.24 14.37 8.25
N ALA A 229 9.52 15.42 7.47
CA ALA A 229 8.58 16.53 7.30
C ALA A 229 7.25 16.07 6.67
N ALA A 230 7.30 15.22 5.64
CA ALA A 230 6.12 14.64 5.01
C ALA A 230 5.37 13.69 5.95
N ALA A 231 6.07 12.90 6.76
CA ALA A 231 5.45 12.05 7.78
C ALA A 231 4.69 12.87 8.83
N VAL A 232 5.29 13.95 9.33
CA VAL A 232 4.62 14.87 10.27
C VAL A 232 3.42 15.54 9.60
N ALA A 233 3.55 16.03 8.37
CA ALA A 233 2.45 16.64 7.62
C ALA A 233 1.30 15.64 7.39
N TYR A 234 1.62 14.38 7.06
CA TYR A 234 0.65 13.31 6.90
C TYR A 234 -0.13 13.07 8.20
N LEU A 235 0.58 12.85 9.32
CA LEU A 235 -0.04 12.60 10.62
C LEU A 235 -0.87 13.80 11.10
N ALA A 236 -0.40 15.03 10.85
CA ALA A 236 -1.14 16.24 11.17
C ALA A 236 -2.39 16.41 10.29
N ALA A 237 -2.39 15.91 9.06
CA ALA A 237 -3.53 15.98 8.15
C ALA A 237 -4.63 14.95 8.45
N LEU A 238 -4.30 13.81 9.07
CA LEU A 238 -5.27 12.72 9.35
C LEU A 238 -6.51 13.16 10.15
N PRO A 239 -6.42 13.95 11.24
CA PRO A 239 -7.60 14.40 11.97
C PRO A 239 -8.55 15.27 11.13
N PHE A 240 -8.01 16.01 10.16
CA PHE A 240 -8.81 16.87 9.28
C PHE A 240 -9.59 16.08 8.24
N LEU A 241 -9.27 14.81 8.00
CA LEU A 241 -9.97 13.99 7.01
C LEU A 241 -11.46 13.83 7.36
N ALA A 242 -11.77 13.61 8.63
CA ALA A 242 -13.16 13.51 9.10
C ALA A 242 -13.91 14.85 9.05
N GLN A 243 -13.23 15.95 9.37
CA GLN A 243 -13.81 17.28 9.24
C GLN A 243 -14.08 17.62 7.77
N ALA A 244 -13.12 17.38 6.88
CA ALA A 244 -13.25 17.63 5.46
C ALA A 244 -14.40 16.80 4.84
N ALA A 245 -14.55 15.53 5.24
CA ALA A 245 -15.64 14.65 4.80
C ALA A 245 -17.04 15.15 5.20
N ARG A 246 -17.16 15.90 6.30
CA ARG A 246 -18.42 16.52 6.75
C ARG A 246 -18.73 17.82 6.01
N GLU A 247 -17.70 18.60 5.68
CA GLU A 247 -17.88 19.94 5.13
C GLU A 247 -18.15 19.95 3.63
N SER A 248 -17.32 19.27 2.82
CA SER A 248 -17.51 19.23 1.37
C SER A 248 -16.67 18.15 0.70
N MET A 249 -17.17 17.58 -0.39
CA MET A 249 -16.44 16.61 -1.21
C MET A 249 -15.11 17.17 -1.74
N MET A 250 -15.07 18.44 -2.15
CA MET A 250 -13.84 19.03 -2.69
C MET A 250 -12.74 19.18 -1.64
N LYS A 251 -13.10 19.54 -0.39
CA LYS A 251 -12.14 19.56 0.73
C LYS A 251 -11.60 18.17 1.03
N LEU A 252 -12.48 17.17 1.08
CA LEU A 252 -12.09 15.78 1.29
C LEU A 252 -11.11 15.30 0.20
N ILE A 253 -11.43 15.53 -1.07
CA ILE A 253 -10.55 15.21 -2.20
C ILE A 253 -9.19 15.90 -2.04
N GLY A 254 -9.17 17.19 -1.70
CA GLY A 254 -7.94 17.93 -1.46
C GLY A 254 -7.07 17.33 -0.34
N VAL A 255 -7.68 16.96 0.79
CA VAL A 255 -6.96 16.29 1.90
C VAL A 255 -6.44 14.93 1.47
N VAL A 256 -7.23 14.13 0.74
CA VAL A 256 -6.78 12.82 0.22
C VAL A 256 -5.59 12.98 -0.72
N PHE A 257 -5.61 13.95 -1.63
CA PHE A 257 -4.46 14.23 -2.51
C PHE A 257 -3.23 14.67 -1.71
N LEU A 258 -3.39 15.49 -0.67
CA LEU A 258 -2.29 15.89 0.21
C LEU A 258 -1.68 14.67 0.93
N LEU A 259 -2.53 13.79 1.48
CA LEU A 259 -2.09 12.56 2.15
C LEU A 259 -1.30 11.67 1.16
N ARG A 260 -1.83 11.46 -0.06
CA ARG A 260 -1.14 10.70 -1.11
C ARG A 260 0.19 11.34 -1.53
N ALA A 261 0.22 12.66 -1.68
CA ALA A 261 1.47 13.37 -1.98
C ALA A 261 2.52 13.14 -0.89
N CYS A 262 2.13 13.18 0.38
CA CYS A 262 3.03 12.87 1.50
C CYS A 262 3.53 11.42 1.45
N LEU A 263 2.67 10.45 1.11
CA LEU A 263 3.07 9.05 0.94
C LEU A 263 4.03 8.84 -0.25
N ALA A 264 4.00 9.71 -1.26
CA ALA A 264 4.92 9.64 -2.39
C ALA A 264 6.33 10.18 -2.05
N VAL A 265 6.45 11.08 -1.06
CA VAL A 265 7.72 11.75 -0.71
C VAL A 265 8.86 10.78 -0.38
N PRO A 266 8.70 9.72 0.43
CA PRO A 266 9.78 8.77 0.72
C PRO A 266 10.41 8.16 -0.53
N TYR A 267 9.62 7.92 -1.57
CA TYR A 267 10.09 7.35 -2.83
C TYR A 267 10.86 8.38 -3.68
N LEU A 268 10.38 9.62 -3.70
CA LEU A 268 10.94 10.69 -4.52
C LEU A 268 12.18 11.34 -3.87
N ALA A 269 12.17 11.49 -2.56
CA ALA A 269 13.16 12.28 -1.83
C ALA A 269 14.37 11.49 -1.32
N SER A 270 14.26 10.17 -1.17
CA SER A 270 15.40 9.33 -0.76
C SER A 270 16.48 9.38 -1.83
N LYS A 271 17.76 9.50 -1.46
CA LYS A 271 18.88 9.48 -2.41
C LYS A 271 19.88 8.39 -2.02
N PRO A 272 20.52 7.71 -2.99
CA PRO A 272 21.64 6.84 -2.67
C PRO A 272 22.72 7.67 -1.98
N ALA A 273 23.21 7.22 -0.82
CA ALA A 273 24.23 7.96 -0.09
C ALA A 273 25.57 7.91 -0.85
N PRO A 274 26.41 8.95 -0.74
CA PRO A 274 27.77 8.89 -1.23
C PRO A 274 28.55 7.77 -0.52
N LYS A 275 29.37 7.03 -1.29
CA LYS A 275 30.23 5.96 -0.76
C LYS A 275 31.09 6.50 0.39
N GLY A 276 30.97 5.88 1.57
CA GLY A 276 31.76 6.23 2.76
C GLY A 276 31.02 7.04 3.84
N SER A 277 29.72 7.30 3.70
CA SER A 277 28.94 7.85 4.83
C SER A 277 28.70 6.77 5.89
N THR A 278 28.99 7.08 7.15
CA THR A 278 28.62 6.26 8.31
C THR A 278 27.15 6.53 8.64
N THR A 279 26.26 5.56 8.38
CA THR A 279 24.83 5.85 8.25
C THR A 279 24.01 4.84 9.03
N SER A 280 24.02 4.93 10.37
CA SER A 280 23.03 4.25 11.22
C SER A 280 21.67 4.96 11.20
N SER A 281 21.65 6.25 10.83
CA SER A 281 20.50 7.15 11.00
C SER A 281 19.24 6.77 10.20
N THR A 282 19.35 5.99 9.13
CA THR A 282 18.25 5.68 8.21
C THR A 282 17.28 4.66 8.81
N ARG A 283 17.83 3.60 9.43
CA ARG A 283 17.06 2.57 10.13
C ARG A 283 16.35 3.17 11.34
N ASP A 284 17.06 3.99 12.11
CA ASP A 284 16.52 4.65 13.31
C ASP A 284 15.31 5.54 12.97
N LEU A 285 15.32 6.22 11.82
CA LEU A 285 14.18 7.03 11.37
C LEU A 285 12.99 6.17 10.97
N THR A 286 13.19 5.12 10.16
CA THR A 286 12.10 4.24 9.72
C THR A 286 11.45 3.55 10.91
N TYR A 287 12.26 2.96 11.80
CA TYR A 287 11.76 2.38 13.05
C TYR A 287 11.13 3.45 13.95
N GLY A 288 11.68 4.66 13.99
CA GLY A 288 11.12 5.78 14.76
C GLY A 288 9.74 6.22 14.27
N VAL A 289 9.53 6.31 12.95
CA VAL A 289 8.21 6.65 12.37
C VAL A 289 7.21 5.53 12.61
N ILE A 290 7.62 4.27 12.39
CA ILE A 290 6.77 3.09 12.62
C ILE A 290 6.42 2.97 14.11
N ALA A 291 7.39 3.14 15.01
CA ALA A 291 7.19 3.08 16.45
C ALA A 291 6.35 4.25 16.96
N ALA A 292 6.58 5.47 16.50
CA ALA A 292 5.78 6.64 16.88
C ALA A 292 4.33 6.50 16.39
N GLY A 293 4.13 6.10 15.13
CA GLY A 293 2.81 5.82 14.58
C GLY A 293 2.11 4.68 15.33
N GLY A 294 2.84 3.60 15.60
CA GLY A 294 2.37 2.46 16.38
C GLY A 294 2.01 2.82 17.82
N LEU A 295 2.81 3.64 18.50
CA LEU A 295 2.55 4.10 19.86
C LEU A 295 1.36 5.06 19.95
N VAL A 296 1.20 5.96 18.98
CA VAL A 296 0.02 6.82 18.90
C VAL A 296 -1.24 5.97 18.69
N GLN A 297 -1.19 4.98 17.81
CA GLN A 297 -2.32 4.07 17.58
C GLN A 297 -2.60 3.16 18.76
N LEU A 298 -1.57 2.57 19.36
CA LEU A 298 -1.68 1.84 20.61
C LEU A 298 -2.32 2.72 21.67
N GLY A 299 -1.88 3.98 21.84
CA GLY A 299 -2.53 4.92 22.77
C GLY A 299 -4.02 5.14 22.48
N LEU A 300 -4.41 5.29 21.22
CA LEU A 300 -5.81 5.52 20.82
C LEU A 300 -6.69 4.27 20.97
N VAL A 301 -6.16 3.08 20.67
CA VAL A 301 -6.87 1.80 20.81
C VAL A 301 -6.92 1.38 22.27
N TRP A 302 -5.78 1.46 22.97
CA TRP A 302 -5.59 1.03 24.36
C TRP A 302 -6.31 1.95 25.35
N SER A 303 -6.39 3.26 25.10
CA SER A 303 -7.21 4.18 25.92
C SER A 303 -8.70 3.86 25.87
N LYS A 304 -9.17 3.15 24.83
CA LYS A 304 -10.54 2.65 24.73
C LYS A 304 -10.70 1.20 25.20
N ALA A 305 -9.72 0.34 24.94
CA ALA A 305 -9.78 -1.09 25.25
C ALA A 305 -9.50 -1.42 26.73
N VAL A 306 -8.72 -0.60 27.45
CA VAL A 306 -8.36 -0.87 28.86
C VAL A 306 -9.55 -0.78 29.81
N THR A 307 -10.65 -0.16 29.39
CA THR A 307 -11.79 0.02 30.26
C THR A 307 -12.69 -1.21 30.39
N ASN A 308 -12.69 -2.17 29.45
CA ASN A 308 -13.46 -3.42 29.57
C ASN A 308 -12.88 -4.58 28.74
N SER A 309 -12.89 -5.81 29.30
CA SER A 309 -12.37 -7.01 28.62
C SER A 309 -13.26 -7.56 27.50
N SER A 310 -14.54 -7.14 27.44
CA SER A 310 -15.46 -7.41 26.33
C SER A 310 -15.09 -6.66 25.05
N ASP A 311 -14.28 -5.59 25.16
CA ASP A 311 -14.07 -4.62 24.09
C ASP A 311 -13.19 -5.17 22.95
N TRP A 312 -12.43 -6.25 23.17
CA TRP A 312 -11.60 -6.85 22.12
C TRP A 312 -12.43 -7.46 20.99
N VAL A 313 -13.58 -8.05 21.31
CA VAL A 313 -14.50 -8.60 20.30
C VAL A 313 -15.07 -7.45 19.48
N GLU A 314 -15.54 -6.38 20.11
CA GLU A 314 -16.03 -5.18 19.42
C GLU A 314 -14.95 -4.52 18.55
N ILE A 315 -13.69 -4.52 19.02
CA ILE A 315 -12.56 -4.02 18.23
C ILE A 315 -12.41 -4.84 16.95
N VAL A 316 -12.43 -6.17 17.03
CA VAL A 316 -12.29 -7.04 15.85
C VAL A 316 -13.54 -6.99 14.96
N GLU A 317 -14.73 -6.95 15.54
CA GLU A 317 -16.00 -6.82 14.80
C GLU A 317 -16.04 -5.51 13.99
N GLY A 318 -15.42 -4.44 14.49
CA GLY A 318 -15.27 -3.18 13.75
C GLY A 318 -14.59 -3.28 12.39
N ILE A 319 -13.85 -4.37 12.09
CA ILE A 319 -13.33 -4.65 10.75
C ILE A 319 -14.46 -4.99 9.77
N TRP A 320 -15.48 -5.71 10.26
CA TRP A 320 -16.52 -6.34 9.44
C TRP A 320 -17.82 -5.52 9.37
N GLU A 321 -18.02 -4.57 10.28
CA GLU A 321 -19.21 -3.71 10.33
C GLU A 321 -19.40 -2.87 9.06
N ASN A 322 -18.30 -2.43 8.45
CA ASN A 322 -18.35 -1.57 7.27
C ASN A 322 -17.36 -2.08 6.20
N PRO A 323 -17.82 -2.46 4.99
CA PRO A 323 -16.95 -2.95 3.92
C PRO A 323 -15.82 -1.99 3.53
N ALA A 324 -16.03 -0.67 3.63
CA ALA A 324 -14.99 0.32 3.37
C ALA A 324 -13.87 0.24 4.41
N VAL A 325 -14.24 0.06 5.68
CA VAL A 325 -13.29 -0.17 6.77
C VAL A 325 -12.62 -1.52 6.61
N GLY A 326 -13.38 -2.59 6.32
CA GLY A 326 -12.83 -3.92 6.09
C GLY A 326 -11.75 -3.96 5.01
N ALA A 327 -11.97 -3.27 3.89
CA ALA A 327 -10.96 -3.15 2.83
C ALA A 327 -9.64 -2.56 3.35
N VAL A 328 -9.72 -1.49 4.14
CA VAL A 328 -8.56 -0.73 4.60
C VAL A 328 -7.91 -1.39 5.84
N ALA A 329 -8.70 -1.94 6.74
CA ALA A 329 -8.24 -2.66 7.93
C ALA A 329 -7.50 -3.95 7.58
N MET A 330 -8.03 -4.73 6.62
CA MET A 330 -7.37 -5.95 6.17
C MET A 330 -6.01 -5.65 5.52
N ASP A 331 -5.86 -4.52 4.82
CA ASP A 331 -4.54 -4.08 4.33
C ASP A 331 -3.53 -3.88 5.47
N ALA A 332 -3.95 -3.29 6.59
CA ALA A 332 -3.11 -3.11 7.76
C ALA A 332 -2.71 -4.45 8.39
N VAL A 333 -3.68 -5.36 8.55
CA VAL A 333 -3.46 -6.70 9.12
C VAL A 333 -2.49 -7.49 8.26
N PHE A 334 -2.73 -7.56 6.95
CA PHE A 334 -1.84 -8.28 6.03
C PHE A 334 -0.47 -7.64 5.91
N GLY A 335 -0.41 -6.32 5.94
CA GLY A 335 0.85 -5.60 5.97
C GLY A 335 1.66 -5.92 7.22
N ALA A 336 1.04 -5.87 8.40
CA ALA A 336 1.70 -6.22 9.66
C ALA A 336 2.21 -7.66 9.64
N PHE A 337 1.40 -8.60 9.15
CA PHE A 337 1.79 -9.99 8.98
C PHE A 337 2.99 -10.12 8.02
N SER A 338 2.96 -9.44 6.87
CA SER A 338 4.04 -9.47 5.88
C SER A 338 5.34 -8.90 6.43
N ALA A 339 5.27 -7.85 7.25
CA ALA A 339 6.43 -7.27 7.91
C ALA A 339 7.04 -8.22 8.96
N VAL A 340 6.21 -8.94 9.74
CA VAL A 340 6.68 -9.96 10.67
C VAL A 340 7.36 -11.11 9.92
N VAL A 341 6.73 -11.61 8.85
CA VAL A 341 7.32 -12.66 8.00
C VAL A 341 8.67 -12.20 7.44
N PHE A 342 8.76 -10.97 6.96
CA PHE A 342 10.01 -10.41 6.46
C PHE A 342 11.12 -10.40 7.53
N VAL A 343 10.82 -9.91 8.74
CA VAL A 343 11.78 -9.87 9.86
C VAL A 343 12.21 -11.25 10.33
N LEU A 344 11.35 -12.27 10.22
CA LEU A 344 11.69 -13.64 10.60
C LEU A 344 12.50 -14.40 9.54
N VAL A 345 12.48 -13.92 8.29
CA VAL A 345 13.17 -14.56 7.16
C VAL A 345 14.56 -13.97 6.89
N ASP A 346 14.75 -12.67 7.16
CA ASP A 346 16.04 -11.97 7.14
C ASP A 346 16.86 -12.26 8.42
#